data_AF-A0A0G1N230-F1
#
_entry.id   AF-A0A0G1N230-F1
#
_cell.length_a   1.000
_cell.length_b   1.000
_cell.length_c   1.000
_cell.angle_alpha   90.00
_cell.angle_beta   90.00
_cell.angle_gamma   90.00
#
_symmetry.space_group_name_H-M   'P 1'
#
loop_
_entity.id
_entity.type
_entity.pdbx_description
1 polymer ?
#
loop_
_entity_poly.entity_id
_entity_poly.type
_entity_poly.pdbx_seq_one_letter_code
_entity_poly.pdbx_strand_id
1 'polypeptide(L)'
;MSTLLEDINQGSEWIVKAFAELNKSLDYSLDSLQEIDKFFDEEAENGQPKSGGVLEQGLGSKLFSIGAYVGQTLIKNCPGSEWEINDIETQGEINMQVKFKSGRLLFQSFVICRL
;
A
#
# COMPACT_ATOMS: atom_id res chain seq x y z
N MET A 1 -21.99 1.64 -3.51
CA MET A 1 -21.02 0.99 -2.61
C MET A 1 -19.99 0.38 -3.52
N SER A 2 -18.78 0.94 -3.55
CA SER A 2 -17.65 0.27 -4.21
C SER A 2 -17.28 -0.96 -3.39
N THR A 3 -16.82 -2.01 -4.06
CA THR A 3 -16.26 -3.18 -3.37
C THR A 3 -14.86 -2.83 -2.85
N LEU A 4 -14.41 -3.50 -1.78
CA LEU A 4 -13.05 -3.29 -1.26
C LEU A 4 -11.97 -3.51 -2.32
N LEU A 5 -12.20 -4.41 -3.29
CA LEU A 5 -11.30 -4.61 -4.44
C LEU A 5 -11.24 -3.37 -5.36
N GLU A 6 -12.38 -2.70 -5.59
CA GLU A 6 -12.41 -1.45 -6.35
C GLU A 6 -11.68 -0.34 -5.60
N ASP A 7 -11.83 -0.26 -4.28
CA ASP A 7 -11.11 0.72 -3.45
C ASP A 7 -9.59 0.46 -3.47
N ILE A 8 -9.16 -0.81 -3.46
CA ILE A 8 -7.75 -1.21 -3.65
C ILE A 8 -7.24 -0.73 -5.01
N ASN A 9 -7.99 -0.96 -6.08
CA ASN A 9 -7.61 -0.52 -7.41
C ASN A 9 -7.48 1.01 -7.48
N GLN A 10 -8.48 1.73 -6.97
CA GLN A 10 -8.47 3.20 -6.94
C GLN A 10 -7.32 3.76 -6.10
N GLY A 11 -7.07 3.19 -4.92
CA GLY A 11 -5.94 3.57 -4.07
C GLY A 11 -4.60 3.34 -4.76
N SER A 12 -4.43 2.20 -5.44
CA SER A 12 -3.21 1.89 -6.18
C SER A 12 -2.97 2.85 -7.37
N GLU A 13 -4.02 3.28 -8.06
CA GLU A 13 -3.90 4.26 -9.15
C GLU A 13 -3.64 5.67 -8.61
N TRP A 14 -4.23 6.02 -7.48
CA TRP A 14 -4.03 7.32 -6.85
C TRP A 14 -2.58 7.50 -6.43
N ILE A 15 -1.95 6.49 -5.80
CA ILE A 15 -0.55 6.63 -5.35
C ILE A 15 0.42 6.74 -6.52
N VAL A 16 0.16 6.07 -7.65
CA VAL A 16 0.97 6.22 -8.87
C VAL A 16 0.94 7.66 -9.38
N LYS A 17 -0.23 8.30 -9.35
CA LYS A 17 -0.37 9.72 -9.74
C LYS A 17 0.35 10.64 -8.74
N ALA A 18 0.17 10.40 -7.43
CA ALA A 18 0.82 11.19 -6.40
C ALA A 18 2.35 11.12 -6.49
N PHE A 19 2.92 9.94 -6.76
CA PHE A 19 4.36 9.78 -6.96
C PHE A 19 4.84 10.44 -8.26
N ALA A 20 4.03 10.39 -9.33
CA ALA A 20 4.36 11.09 -10.58
C ALA A 20 4.49 12.61 -10.37
N GLU A 21 3.66 13.22 -9.52
CA GLU A 21 3.78 14.63 -9.12
C GLU A 21 5.08 14.92 -8.35
N LEU A 22 5.60 13.92 -7.63
CA LEU A 22 6.90 13.96 -6.94
C LEU A 22 8.09 13.61 -7.85
N ASN A 23 7.88 13.49 -9.17
CA ASN A 23 8.87 13.01 -10.15
C ASN A 23 9.40 11.59 -9.89
N LYS A 24 8.67 10.77 -9.14
CA LYS A 24 8.97 9.36 -8.89
C LYS A 24 8.05 8.49 -9.74
N SER A 25 8.60 7.48 -10.42
CA SER A 25 7.81 6.59 -11.27
C SER A 25 7.49 5.29 -10.55
N LEU A 26 6.21 4.97 -10.46
CA LEU A 26 5.69 3.72 -9.90
C LEU A 26 5.07 2.89 -11.04
N ASP A 27 5.77 1.86 -11.50
CA ASP A 27 5.41 1.05 -12.67
C ASP A 27 4.87 -0.36 -12.36
N TYR A 28 4.68 -0.66 -11.07
CA TYR A 28 4.31 -1.98 -10.54
C TYR A 28 5.39 -3.04 -10.76
N SER A 29 6.65 -2.64 -10.90
CA SER A 29 7.81 -3.54 -10.76
C SER A 29 8.18 -3.74 -9.29
N LEU A 30 8.92 -4.81 -8.96
CA LEU A 30 9.45 -4.96 -7.60
C LEU A 30 10.45 -3.86 -7.24
N ASP A 31 11.15 -3.30 -8.22
CA ASP A 31 12.10 -2.20 -8.02
C ASP A 31 11.38 -0.91 -7.59
N SER A 32 10.16 -0.67 -8.08
CA SER A 32 9.34 0.48 -7.66
C SER A 32 8.99 0.47 -6.17
N LEU A 33 9.02 -0.69 -5.50
CA LEU A 33 8.82 -0.78 -4.06
C LEU A 33 9.97 -0.10 -3.27
N GLN A 34 11.17 -0.02 -3.85
CA GLN A 34 12.28 0.71 -3.25
C GLN A 34 12.01 2.22 -3.20
N GLU A 35 11.29 2.76 -4.19
CA GLU A 35 10.91 4.18 -4.20
C GLU A 35 9.89 4.50 -3.11
N ILE A 36 9.03 3.53 -2.76
CA ILE A 36 8.12 3.63 -1.62
C ILE A 36 8.89 3.62 -0.30
N ASP A 37 9.88 2.74 -0.15
CA ASP A 37 10.73 2.69 1.06
C ASP A 37 11.47 4.03 1.25
N LYS A 38 12.08 4.57 0.18
CA LYS A 38 12.73 5.90 0.20
C LYS A 38 11.74 7.03 0.52
N PHE A 39 10.52 6.96 0.01
CA PHE A 39 9.49 7.93 0.31
C PHE A 39 9.16 7.95 1.81
N PHE A 40 9.09 6.78 2.47
CA PHE A 40 8.93 6.74 3.92
C PHE A 40 10.12 7.33 4.67
N ASP A 41 11.36 7.07 4.24
CA ASP A 41 12.55 7.70 4.84
C ASP A 41 12.56 9.23 4.67
N GLU A 42 12.02 9.73 3.56
CA GLU A 42 11.90 11.16 3.27
C GLU A 42 10.76 11.82 4.05
N GLU A 43 9.64 11.13 4.26
CA GLU A 43 8.40 11.70 4.80
C GLU A 43 8.13 11.32 6.25
N ALA A 44 8.88 10.38 6.82
CA ALA A 44 8.85 10.03 8.22
C ALA A 44 10.19 10.33 8.89
N GLU A 45 10.13 10.87 10.09
CA GLU A 45 11.30 11.11 10.95
C GLU A 45 11.00 10.52 12.32
N ASN A 46 11.85 9.60 12.78
CA ASN A 46 11.66 8.86 14.04
C ASN A 46 10.29 8.15 14.16
N GLY A 47 9.81 7.59 13.05
CA GLY A 47 8.54 6.86 13.02
C GLY A 47 7.29 7.72 13.02
N GLN A 48 7.44 9.03 12.91
CA GLN A 48 6.33 9.97 12.81
C GLN A 48 6.38 10.69 11.46
N PRO A 49 5.23 10.97 10.84
CA PRO A 49 5.18 11.85 9.68
C PRO A 49 5.87 13.18 9.97
N LYS A 50 6.70 13.66 9.05
CA LYS A 50 7.30 14.99 9.15
C LYS A 50 6.20 16.05 9.14
N SER A 51 6.33 17.08 9.98
CA SER A 51 5.38 18.19 10.00
C SER A 51 5.48 19.01 8.71
N GLY A 52 4.35 19.34 8.11
CA GLY A 52 4.26 19.90 6.76
C GLY A 52 4.50 18.91 5.62
N GLY A 53 4.76 17.63 5.93
CA GLY A 53 4.99 16.58 4.93
C GLY A 53 3.70 16.08 4.27
N VAL A 54 3.85 15.37 3.16
CA VAL A 54 2.78 14.64 2.49
C VAL A 54 2.11 13.66 3.45
N LEU A 55 2.82 13.03 4.39
CA LEU A 55 2.21 12.07 5.33
C LEU A 55 1.46 12.72 6.51
N GLU A 56 1.57 14.04 6.73
CA GLU A 56 0.98 14.72 7.90
C GLU A 56 -0.57 14.66 7.90
N GLN A 57 -1.19 14.80 6.73
CA GLN A 57 -2.65 14.77 6.58
C GLN A 57 -3.11 13.51 5.85
N GLY A 58 -4.19 12.88 6.33
CA GLY A 58 -4.78 11.72 5.65
C GLY A 58 -3.88 10.48 5.67
N LEU A 59 -3.06 10.32 6.72
CA LEU A 59 -2.11 9.21 6.88
C LEU A 59 -2.75 7.85 6.60
N GLY A 60 -3.92 7.57 7.18
CA GLY A 60 -4.62 6.29 6.99
C GLY A 60 -4.93 5.99 5.51
N SER A 61 -5.51 6.94 4.79
CA SER A 61 -5.86 6.77 3.37
C SER A 61 -4.62 6.66 2.47
N LYS A 62 -3.54 7.36 2.81
CA LYS A 62 -2.25 7.28 2.11
C LYS A 62 -1.58 5.94 2.33
N LEU A 63 -1.53 5.46 3.59
CA LEU A 63 -1.02 4.13 3.94
C LEU A 63 -1.85 3.02 3.28
N PHE A 64 -3.17 3.18 3.21
CA PHE A 64 -4.04 2.27 2.46
C PHE A 64 -3.68 2.23 0.98
N SER A 65 -3.52 3.39 0.35
CA SER A 65 -3.16 3.48 -1.07
C SER A 65 -1.78 2.87 -1.37
N ILE A 66 -0.81 3.08 -0.47
CA ILE A 66 0.52 2.46 -0.55
C ILE A 66 0.41 0.94 -0.40
N GLY A 67 -0.30 0.45 0.62
CA GLY A 67 -0.52 -0.99 0.83
C GLY A 67 -1.22 -1.66 -0.34
N ALA A 68 -2.22 -1.01 -0.92
CA ALA A 68 -2.93 -1.46 -2.12
C ALA A 68 -1.98 -1.58 -3.32
N TYR A 69 -1.10 -0.60 -3.54
CA TYR A 69 -0.10 -0.66 -4.60
C TYR A 69 0.93 -1.76 -4.38
N VAL A 70 1.45 -1.93 -3.16
CA VAL A 70 2.40 -3.00 -2.81
C VAL A 70 1.77 -4.35 -3.12
N GLY A 71 0.53 -4.59 -2.67
CA GLY A 71 -0.12 -5.86 -2.93
C GLY A 71 -0.44 -6.10 -4.41
N GLN A 72 -0.85 -5.06 -5.16
CA GLN A 72 -1.03 -5.17 -6.61
C GLN A 72 0.28 -5.49 -7.34
N THR A 73 1.38 -4.88 -6.91
CA THR A 73 2.72 -5.16 -7.44
C THR A 73 3.11 -6.61 -7.19
N LEU A 74 2.87 -7.12 -5.97
CA LEU A 74 3.15 -8.51 -5.63
C LEU A 74 2.31 -9.48 -6.47
N ILE A 75 1.01 -9.22 -6.63
CA ILE A 75 0.13 -10.08 -7.42
C ILE A 75 0.55 -10.14 -8.89
N LYS A 76 0.98 -9.01 -9.46
CA LYS A 76 1.48 -8.95 -10.85
C LYS A 76 2.80 -9.71 -11.03
N ASN A 77 3.69 -9.68 -10.04
CA ASN A 77 5.05 -10.21 -10.16
C ASN A 77 5.24 -11.61 -9.54
N CYS A 78 4.28 -12.11 -8.76
CA CYS A 78 4.34 -13.43 -8.11
C CYS A 78 3.25 -14.36 -8.68
N PRO A 79 3.61 -15.31 -9.57
CA PRO A 79 2.63 -16.22 -10.15
C PRO A 79 1.90 -17.07 -9.09
N GLY A 80 0.56 -17.02 -9.12
CA GLY A 80 -0.30 -17.76 -8.19
C GLY A 80 -0.45 -17.11 -6.82
N SER A 81 -0.13 -15.82 -6.68
CA SER A 81 -0.66 -15.02 -5.58
C SER A 81 -2.02 -14.41 -5.91
N GLU A 82 -2.84 -14.25 -4.88
CA GLU A 82 -4.20 -13.73 -4.98
C GLU A 82 -4.51 -12.81 -3.79
N TRP A 83 -5.45 -11.89 -3.98
CA TRP A 83 -6.02 -11.12 -2.89
C TRP A 83 -6.92 -12.04 -2.05
N GLU A 84 -6.64 -12.13 -0.75
CA GLU A 84 -7.56 -12.67 0.23
C GLU A 84 -8.14 -11.48 0.99
N ILE A 85 -9.43 -11.21 0.76
CA ILE A 85 -10.15 -10.07 1.31
C ILE A 85 -11.22 -10.64 2.23
N ASN A 86 -11.14 -10.34 3.52
CA ASN A 86 -12.18 -10.70 4.48
C ASN A 86 -13.04 -9.48 4.74
N ASP A 87 -14.17 -9.40 4.05
CA ASP A 87 -15.19 -8.36 4.20
C ASP A 87 -16.11 -8.61 5.41
N ILE A 88 -15.59 -9.30 6.44
CA ILE A 88 -16.37 -9.62 7.63
C ILE A 88 -16.39 -8.35 8.50
N GLU A 89 -17.51 -7.62 8.41
CA GLU A 89 -17.84 -6.36 9.09
C GLU A 89 -17.85 -6.45 10.63
N THR A 90 -16.77 -6.90 11.24
CA THR A 90 -16.60 -6.79 12.69
C THR A 90 -15.40 -5.92 12.97
N GLN A 91 -15.68 -4.64 13.24
CA GLN A 91 -14.82 -3.63 13.89
C GLN A 91 -14.08 -2.62 13.01
N GLY A 92 -14.47 -2.43 11.74
CA GLY A 92 -13.98 -1.28 10.95
C GLY A 92 -12.50 -1.34 10.55
N GLU A 93 -11.83 -2.46 10.78
CA GLU A 93 -10.49 -2.74 10.28
C GLU A 93 -10.58 -3.44 8.92
N ILE A 94 -10.02 -2.80 7.90
CA ILE A 94 -9.94 -3.35 6.56
C ILE A 94 -8.92 -4.50 6.56
N ASN A 95 -9.40 -5.73 6.45
CA ASN A 95 -8.56 -6.92 6.37
C ASN A 95 -8.30 -7.30 4.91
N MET A 96 -7.25 -6.70 4.33
CA MET A 96 -6.72 -7.07 3.02
C MET A 96 -5.31 -7.67 3.14
N GLN A 97 -5.11 -8.81 2.48
CA GLN A 97 -3.86 -9.55 2.52
C GLN A 97 -3.58 -10.20 1.17
N VAL A 98 -2.30 -10.27 0.81
CA VAL A 98 -1.86 -11.04 -0.37
C VAL A 98 -1.47 -12.44 0.09
N LYS A 99 -2.11 -13.44 -0.50
CA LYS A 99 -1.82 -14.85 -0.26
C LYS A 99 -0.92 -15.37 -1.37
N PHE A 100 0.23 -15.92 -1.00
CA PHE A 100 1.13 -16.58 -1.93
C PHE A 100 0.87 -18.08 -1.98
N LYS A 101 1.17 -18.73 -3.12
CA LYS A 101 1.15 -20.20 -3.27
C LYS A 101 1.91 -20.96 -2.17
N SER A 102 2.95 -20.34 -1.61
CA SER A 102 3.72 -20.91 -0.49
C SER A 102 2.97 -20.93 0.85
N GLY A 103 1.75 -20.38 0.92
CA GLY A 103 0.97 -20.23 2.15
C GLY A 103 1.34 -19.01 3.00
N ARG A 104 2.35 -18.23 2.58
CA ARG A 104 2.71 -16.95 3.24
C ARG A 104 1.66 -15.88 2.94
N LEU A 105 1.38 -15.07 3.95
CA LEU A 105 0.47 -13.93 3.89
C LEU A 105 1.25 -12.64 4.10
N LEU A 106 0.92 -11.61 3.32
CA LEU A 106 1.42 -10.24 3.54
C LEU A 106 0.24 -9.33 3.86
N PHE A 107 0.25 -8.79 5.09
CA PHE A 107 -0.77 -7.90 5.61
C PHE A 107 -0.39 -6.43 5.40
N GLN A 108 -1.39 -5.59 5.14
CA GLN A 108 -1.21 -4.13 5.05
C GLN A 108 -0.60 -3.54 6.35
N SER A 109 -1.01 -4.05 7.53
CA SER A 109 -0.46 -3.60 8.82
C SER A 109 1.04 -3.88 8.98
N PHE A 110 1.58 -4.90 8.28
CA PHE A 110 2.99 -5.26 8.37
C PHE A 110 3.91 -4.32 7.58
N VAL A 111 3.38 -3.69 6.52
CA VAL A 111 4.11 -2.64 5.76
C VAL A 111 4.30 -1.39 6.62
N ILE A 112 3.39 -1.15 7.57
CA ILE A 112 3.37 0.04 8.43
C ILE A 112 4.31 -0.09 9.64
N CYS A 113 4.67 -1.30 10.08
CA CYS A 113 5.51 -1.54 11.27
C CYS A 113 6.98 -1.05 11.17
N ARG A 114 7.36 -0.37 10.08
CA ARG A 114 8.66 0.29 9.95
C ARG A 114 8.61 1.80 10.24
N LEU A 115 7.41 2.35 10.50
CA LEU A 115 7.22 3.68 11.10
C LEU A 115 7.38 3.54 12.62
#